data_AF-A0A3Q1G462-F1
#
_entry.id   AF-A0A3Q1G462-F1
#
_cell.length_a   1.000
_cell.length_b   1.000
_cell.length_c   1.000
_cell.angle_alpha   90.00
_cell.angle_beta   90.00
_cell.angle_gamma   90.00
#
_symmetry.space_group_name_H-M   'P 1'
#
loop_
_entity.id
_entity.type
_entity.pdbx_description
1 polymer ?
#
loop_
_entity_poly.entity_id
_entity_poly.type
_entity_poly.pdbx_seq_one_letter_code
_entity_poly.pdbx_strand_id
1 'polypeptide(L)' 'NPKNPSLHADWSIESLLHRWKLNCVEVELDQFDADGCDLAGSSLPGKHSIQMMIITQRTESGHG' A
#
# COMPACT_ATOMS: atom_id res chain seq x y z
N ASN A 1 16.66 -31.94 -2.53
CA ASN A 1 16.96 -30.50 -2.41
C ASN A 1 15.66 -29.74 -2.66
N PRO A 2 15.06 -29.12 -1.64
CA PRO A 2 13.61 -28.91 -1.59
C PRO A 2 13.23 -27.64 -2.36
N LYS A 3 12.36 -27.77 -3.37
CA LYS A 3 11.47 -26.68 -3.75
C LYS A 3 10.22 -26.85 -2.92
N ASN A 4 10.27 -26.35 -1.69
CA ASN A 4 9.07 -26.12 -0.90
C ASN A 4 8.34 -24.96 -1.62
N PRO A 5 7.22 -25.17 -2.32
CA PRO A 5 6.45 -24.04 -2.84
C PRO A 5 6.02 -23.27 -1.59
N SER A 6 6.45 -22.02 -1.48
CA SER A 6 6.09 -21.18 -0.35
C SER A 6 4.58 -21.23 -0.18
N LEU A 7 4.11 -21.77 0.96
CA LEU A 7 2.73 -21.72 1.45
C LEU A 7 2.31 -20.28 1.81
N HIS A 8 2.90 -19.29 1.15
CA HIS A 8 2.52 -17.91 1.26
C HIS A 8 1.41 -17.73 0.25
N ALA A 9 0.17 -17.66 0.72
CA ALA A 9 -0.92 -17.25 -0.13
C ALA A 9 -0.52 -15.93 -0.82
N ASP A 10 -0.69 -15.86 -2.14
CA ASP A 10 -0.35 -14.69 -2.98
C ASP A 10 -1.28 -13.49 -2.69
N TRP A 11 -1.68 -13.27 -1.44
CA TRP A 11 -2.41 -12.09 -0.97
C TRP A 11 -1.50 -10.86 -0.85
N SER A 12 -0.57 -10.71 -1.79
CA SER A 12 0.07 -9.42 -1.97
C SER A 12 -1.02 -8.37 -2.22
N ILE A 13 -0.75 -7.14 -1.80
CA ILE A 13 -1.68 -6.03 -2.03
C ILE A 13 -2.03 -5.92 -3.52
N GLU A 14 -1.05 -6.13 -4.41
CA GLU A 14 -1.23 -6.15 -5.87
C GLU A 14 -2.27 -7.19 -6.34
N SER A 15 -2.18 -8.43 -5.86
CA SER A 15 -3.15 -9.47 -6.18
C SER A 15 -4.56 -9.13 -5.70
N LEU A 16 -4.69 -8.50 -4.52
CA LEU A 16 -5.97 -8.07 -3.99
C LEU A 16 -6.58 -6.92 -4.80
N LEU A 17 -5.76 -5.92 -5.16
CA LEU A 17 -6.17 -4.80 -6.01
C LEU A 17 -6.63 -5.30 -7.39
N HIS A 18 -5.88 -6.23 -8.01
CA HIS A 18 -6.27 -6.83 -9.27
C HIS A 18 -7.58 -7.61 -9.15
N ARG A 19 -7.70 -8.48 -8.16
CA ARG A 19 -8.90 -9.31 -7.93
C ARG A 19 -10.17 -8.47 -7.76
N TRP A 20 -10.06 -7.30 -7.14
CA TRP A 20 -11.19 -6.41 -6.87
C TRP A 20 -11.34 -5.27 -7.87
N LYS A 21 -10.56 -5.25 -8.96
CA LYS A 21 -10.57 -4.17 -9.97
C LYS A 21 -10.36 -2.77 -9.34
N LEU A 22 -9.43 -2.67 -8.40
CA LEU A 22 -9.06 -1.42 -7.75
C LEU A 22 -7.78 -0.86 -8.38
N ASN A 23 -7.60 0.44 -8.23
CA ASN A 23 -6.34 1.14 -8.45
C ASN A 23 -5.74 1.50 -7.09
N CYS A 24 -4.42 1.62 -7.04
CA CYS A 24 -3.68 2.06 -5.87
C CYS A 24 -2.63 3.07 -6.30
N VAL A 25 -2.54 4.18 -5.58
CA VAL A 25 -1.52 5.19 -5.76
C VAL A 25 -0.81 5.38 -4.44
N GLU A 26 0.52 5.29 -4.46
CA GLU A 26 1.35 5.62 -3.31
C GLU A 26 1.36 7.14 -3.10
N VAL A 27 1.23 7.56 -1.85
CA VAL A 27 1.31 8.96 -1.47
C VAL A 27 2.66 9.14 -0.77
N GLU A 28 3.54 9.91 -1.40
CA GLU A 28 4.80 10.29 -0.81
C GLU A 28 4.55 11.09 0.48
N LEU A 29 5.23 10.68 1.55
CA LEU A 29 4.99 11.23 2.89
C LEU A 29 5.43 12.70 3.01
N ASP A 30 6.37 13.13 2.18
CA ASP A 30 6.88 14.49 2.11
C ASP A 30 5.82 15.50 1.65
N GLN A 31 4.77 15.05 0.93
CA GLN A 31 3.67 15.90 0.48
C GLN A 31 2.83 16.48 1.64
N PHE A 32 2.95 15.91 2.84
CA PHE A 32 2.20 16.32 4.02
C PHE A 32 3.04 16.27 5.31
N ASP A 33 4.37 16.46 5.19
CA ASP A 33 5.33 16.54 6.30
C ASP A 33 5.34 15.31 7.25
N ALA A 34 5.18 14.11 6.69
CA ALA A 34 5.11 12.85 7.44
C ALA A 34 6.32 11.92 7.25
N ASP A 35 7.40 12.40 6.64
CA ASP A 35 8.67 11.71 6.46
C ASP A 35 9.68 11.95 7.61
N GLY A 36 9.29 12.77 8.59
CA GLY A 36 10.07 13.06 9.80
C GLY A 36 10.08 11.93 10.83
N CYS A 37 10.90 12.09 11.87
CA CYS A 37 10.96 11.14 12.99
C CYS A 37 9.69 11.12 13.84
N ASP A 38 8.96 12.24 13.86
CA ASP A 38 7.77 12.41 14.69
C ASP A 38 6.53 11.99 13.91
N LEU A 39 5.85 10.96 14.41
CA LEU A 39 4.61 10.48 13.80
C LEU A 39 3.44 11.39 14.18
N ALA A 40 2.82 12.04 13.19
CA ALA A 40 1.66 12.92 13.40
C ALA A 40 1.88 13.98 14.49
N GLY A 41 3.11 14.50 14.60
CA GLY A 41 3.51 15.47 15.63
C GLY A 41 3.66 14.89 17.04
N SER A 42 3.67 13.56 17.18
CA SER A 42 3.94 12.87 18.45
C SER A 42 5.35 12.29 18.48
N SER A 43 6.04 12.50 19.59
CA SER A 43 7.37 11.96 19.86
C SER A 43 7.31 10.49 20.32
N LEU A 44 6.47 9.67 19.67
CA LEU A 44 6.29 8.27 20.04
C LEU A 44 7.63 7.52 19.85
N PRO A 45 8.23 6.96 20.92
CA PRO A 45 9.48 6.26 20.79
C PRO A 45 9.25 4.92 20.09
N GLY A 46 9.76 4.79 18.86
CA GLY A 46 9.73 3.55 18.10
C GLY A 46 10.34 3.68 16.71
N LYS A 47 10.81 2.58 16.13
CA LYS A 47 11.15 2.52 14.71
C LYS A 47 9.86 2.28 13.94
N HIS A 48 9.38 3.31 13.28
CA HIS A 48 8.15 3.26 12.51
C HIS A 48 8.47 3.36 11.03
N SER A 49 7.76 2.59 10.21
CA SER A 49 7.79 2.70 8.76
C SER A 49 6.34 2.85 8.32
N ILE A 50 6.01 4.01 7.77
CA ILE A 50 4.68 4.31 7.25
C ILE A 50 4.73 4.12 5.74
N GLN A 51 3.66 3.55 5.19
CA GLN A 51 3.36 3.62 3.77
C GLN A 51 1.94 4.15 3.64
N MET A 52 1.75 5.19 2.82
CA MET A 52 0.43 5.77 2.57
C MET A 52 -0.02 5.45 1.15
N MET A 53 -1.27 5.00 1.02
CA MET A 53 -1.85 4.59 -0.25
C MET A 53 -3.27 5.11 -0.38
N ILE A 54 -3.63 5.59 -1.58
CA ILE A 54 -5.01 5.88 -1.95
C ILE A 54 -5.50 4.75 -2.84
N ILE A 55 -6.57 4.07 -2.41
CA ILE A 55 -7.21 2.98 -3.15
C ILE A 55 -8.52 3.49 -3.73
N THR A 56 -8.68 3.39 -5.05
CA THR A 56 -9.91 3.80 -5.76
C THR A 56 -10.46 2.65 -6.59
N GLN A 57 -11.74 2.73 -6.95
CA GLN A 57 -12.27 1.85 -7.99
C GLN A 57 -11.61 2.18 -9.33
N ARG A 58 -11.33 1.16 -10.14
CA ARG A 58 -10.92 1.37 -11.53
C ARG A 58 -12.13 1.86 -12.30
N THR A 59 -12.05 3.05 -12.88
CA THR A 59 -13.05 3.50 -13.84
C THR A 59 -12.94 2.61 -15.07
N GLU A 60 -13.88 1.69 -15.26
CA GLU A 60 -14.09 1.08 -16.57
C GLU A 60 -14.58 2.23 -17.45
N SER A 61 -13.75 2.69 -18.40
CA SER A 61 -14.14 3.66 -19.41
C SER A 61 -15.27 3.03 -20.22
N GLY A 62 -16.51 3.22 -19.75
CA GLY A 62 -17.71 2.79 -20.44
C GLY A 62 -17.73 3.45 -21.81
N HIS A 63 -17.81 2.61 -22.83
CA HIS A 63 -18.10 3.04 -24.19
C HIS A 63 -19.44 3.78 -24.16
N GLY A 64 -19.42 5.06 -24.53
CA GLY A 64 -20.62 5.76 -25.01
C GLY A 64 -21.03 5.28 -26.38
#